data_AF-A0A831Z5J3-F1
#
_entry.id   AF-A0A831Z5J3-F1
#
_cell.length_a   1.000
_cell.length_b   1.000
_cell.length_c   1.000
_cell.angle_alpha   90.00
_cell.angle_beta   90.00
_cell.angle_gamma   90.00
#
_symmetry.space_group_name_H-M   'P 1'
#
loop_
_entity.id
_entity.type
_entity.pdbx_description
1 polymer ?
#
loop_
_entity_poly.entity_id
_entity_poly.type
_entity_poly.pdbx_seq_one_letter_code
_entity_poly.pdbx_strand_id
1 'polypeptide(L)'
;MATAKLQGSWTPKKKRAMTSLDYHIVLTRLWRYVEGTRVKNVYANRGIYELRLSHVENSIYFWPPYAFFPYKGRLASYEQEAPLLRELRRIKGQIIRTIYQVNMDRVVVTDLGNYAVIFEGVREGNLILTSNKTIIAALNEKKMRDRNILPGAAYVPPPTSSIDPFSITFNDLVDKLRKPTRKSRPAIIRLIRNLSLPAEVASEALYRSRIDFNSTFIEEDECSKHYFNIQDILK
;
A
#
# COMPACT_ATOMS: atom_id res chain seq x y z
N MET A 1 -15.98 19.95 35.48
CA MET A 1 -16.17 18.87 34.49
C MET A 1 -14.84 18.16 34.31
N ALA A 2 -14.79 16.88 34.66
CA ALA A 2 -13.56 16.09 34.71
C ALA A 2 -13.01 15.81 33.29
N THR A 3 -11.76 16.20 33.05
CA THR A 3 -10.96 15.74 31.92
C THR A 3 -10.81 14.22 31.99
N ALA A 4 -11.49 13.50 31.11
CA ALA A 4 -11.24 12.09 30.89
C ALA A 4 -9.75 11.91 30.56
N LYS A 5 -9.02 11.21 31.43
CA LYS A 5 -7.64 10.83 31.16
C LYS A 5 -7.67 9.91 29.93
N LEU A 6 -7.05 10.33 28.84
CA LEU A 6 -6.71 9.45 27.71
C LEU A 6 -5.75 8.36 28.22
N GLN A 7 -6.30 7.27 28.79
CA GLN A 7 -5.51 6.15 29.30
C GLN A 7 -5.22 5.18 28.16
N GLY A 8 -4.15 5.48 27.44
CA GLY A 8 -3.60 4.60 26.41
C GLY A 8 -2.71 5.38 25.47
N SER A 9 -1.41 5.44 25.75
CA SER A 9 -0.46 5.94 24.76
C SER A 9 -0.24 4.83 23.72
N TRP A 10 -0.82 4.99 22.54
CA TRP A 10 -0.34 4.23 21.39
C TRP A 10 1.08 4.68 21.11
N THR A 11 2.06 3.83 21.42
CA THR A 11 3.46 4.07 21.07
C THR A 11 3.69 3.53 19.67
N PRO A 12 4.09 4.38 18.70
CA PRO A 12 4.40 3.91 17.36
C PRO A 12 5.53 2.89 17.43
N LYS A 13 5.29 1.65 17.05
CA LYS A 13 6.36 0.67 16.90
C LYS A 13 7.31 1.13 15.78
N LYS A 14 8.61 0.83 15.91
CA LYS A 14 9.58 1.08 14.83
C LYS A 14 9.05 0.48 13.52
N LYS A 15 8.84 1.35 12.54
CA LYS A 15 8.28 0.99 11.24
C LYS A 15 9.26 0.08 10.50
N ARG A 16 8.82 -1.14 10.18
CA ARG A 16 9.64 -2.16 9.49
C ARG A 16 9.39 -2.20 7.98
N ALA A 17 8.24 -1.70 7.54
CA ALA A 17 7.81 -1.64 6.16
C ALA A 17 6.90 -0.42 5.98
N MET A 18 6.81 0.08 4.76
CA MET A 18 5.85 1.10 4.39
C MET A 18 4.42 0.59 4.54
N THR A 19 3.53 1.44 5.05
CA THR A 19 2.09 1.21 5.15
C THR A 19 1.39 1.63 3.86
N SER A 20 0.12 1.26 3.72
CA SER A 20 -0.69 1.71 2.58
C SER A 20 -0.75 3.24 2.46
N LEU A 21 -0.80 3.96 3.60
CA LEU A 21 -0.77 5.42 3.59
C LEU A 21 0.53 5.97 3.00
N ASP A 22 1.68 5.37 3.31
CA ASP A 22 2.93 5.81 2.70
C ASP A 22 2.91 5.61 1.18
N TYR A 23 2.30 4.53 0.69
CA TYR A 23 2.19 4.26 -0.74
C TYR A 23 1.39 5.37 -1.41
N HIS A 24 0.26 5.72 -0.81
CA HIS A 24 -0.58 6.81 -1.27
C HIS A 24 0.20 8.13 -1.34
N ILE A 25 0.87 8.52 -0.24
CA ILE A 25 1.65 9.77 -0.17
C ILE A 25 2.78 9.79 -1.20
N VAL A 26 3.52 8.68 -1.33
CA VAL A 26 4.61 8.56 -2.29
C VAL A 26 4.09 8.75 -3.71
N LEU A 27 3.00 8.08 -4.09
CA LEU A 27 2.44 8.14 -5.45
C LEU A 27 1.78 9.48 -5.77
N THR A 28 1.05 10.09 -4.83
CA THR A 28 0.36 11.36 -5.08
C THR A 28 1.26 12.59 -5.00
N ARG A 29 2.34 12.54 -4.20
CA ARG A 29 3.19 13.73 -3.95
C ARG A 29 4.58 13.65 -4.54
N LEU A 30 5.20 12.47 -4.58
CA LEU A 30 6.63 12.34 -4.91
C LEU A 30 6.91 11.80 -6.32
N TRP A 31 5.88 11.38 -7.06
CA TRP A 31 6.06 10.43 -8.17
C TRP A 31 5.65 10.95 -9.56
N ARG A 32 5.07 12.15 -9.66
CA ARG A 32 4.52 12.68 -10.94
C ARG A 32 5.54 12.78 -12.08
N TYR A 33 6.84 12.85 -11.76
CA TYR A 33 7.88 13.01 -12.78
C TYR A 33 8.26 11.72 -13.52
N VAL A 34 7.86 10.53 -13.04
CA VAL A 34 8.25 9.27 -13.71
C VAL A 34 7.32 8.89 -14.86
N GLU A 35 6.08 9.38 -14.86
CA GLU A 35 5.14 9.10 -15.94
C GLU A 35 5.65 9.75 -17.24
N GLY A 36 5.55 9.01 -18.34
CA GLY A 36 6.15 9.39 -19.63
C GLY A 36 7.65 9.12 -19.74
N THR A 37 8.32 8.65 -18.69
CA THR A 37 9.75 8.31 -18.75
C THR A 37 9.98 6.90 -19.28
N ARG A 38 11.11 6.72 -19.99
CA ARG A 38 11.52 5.43 -20.56
C ARG A 38 12.35 4.64 -19.56
N VAL A 39 12.05 3.35 -19.41
CA VAL A 39 12.89 2.40 -18.69
C VAL A 39 14.21 2.17 -19.43
N LYS A 40 15.31 2.62 -18.84
CA LYS A 40 16.67 2.46 -19.37
C LYS A 40 17.18 1.04 -19.18
N ASN A 41 17.00 0.48 -17.97
CA ASN A 41 17.40 -0.88 -17.63
C ASN A 41 16.79 -1.32 -16.29
N VAL A 42 16.89 -2.61 -15.98
CA VAL A 42 16.56 -3.17 -14.66
C VAL A 42 17.79 -3.82 -14.03
N TYR A 43 18.02 -3.50 -12.77
CA TYR A 43 19.09 -4.08 -11.94
C TYR A 43 18.50 -4.69 -10.67
N ALA A 44 19.22 -5.60 -10.04
CA ALA A 44 18.87 -6.13 -8.73
C ALA A 44 20.11 -6.31 -7.86
N ASN A 45 19.93 -6.27 -6.53
CA ASN A 45 20.94 -6.63 -5.55
C ASN A 45 20.29 -6.94 -4.20
N ARG A 46 20.59 -8.10 -3.61
CA ARG A 46 20.10 -8.53 -2.29
C ARG A 46 18.58 -8.38 -2.13
N GLY A 47 17.83 -8.73 -3.18
CA GLY A 47 16.36 -8.67 -3.21
C GLY A 47 15.78 -7.27 -3.43
N ILE A 48 16.60 -6.24 -3.67
CA ILE A 48 16.17 -4.91 -4.09
C ILE A 48 16.26 -4.84 -5.62
N TYR A 49 15.20 -4.36 -6.27
CA TYR A 49 15.13 -4.18 -7.72
C TYR A 49 15.12 -2.70 -8.07
N GLU A 50 16.06 -2.26 -8.90
CA GLU A 50 16.15 -0.91 -9.43
C GLU A 50 15.62 -0.88 -10.87
N LEU A 51 14.51 -0.18 -11.06
CA LEU A 51 14.02 0.21 -12.37
C LEU A 51 14.64 1.56 -12.74
N ARG A 52 15.71 1.51 -13.55
CA ARG A 52 16.45 2.71 -13.96
C ARG A 52 15.73 3.42 -15.08
N LEU A 53 15.54 4.72 -14.92
CA LEU A 53 14.81 5.56 -15.87
C LEU A 53 15.77 6.39 -16.74
N SER A 54 15.29 6.82 -17.90
CA SER A 54 16.03 7.65 -18.85
C SER A 54 15.71 9.12 -18.60
N HIS A 55 16.72 9.99 -18.75
CA HIS A 55 16.58 11.46 -18.68
C HIS A 55 16.00 12.00 -17.36
N VAL A 56 16.03 11.20 -16.29
CA VAL A 56 15.72 11.62 -14.93
C VAL A 56 16.81 11.10 -13.98
N GLU A 57 17.05 11.83 -12.90
CA GLU A 57 18.12 11.48 -11.95
C GLU A 57 17.75 10.31 -11.03
N ASN A 58 16.45 10.11 -10.79
CA ASN A 58 15.95 9.12 -9.85
C ASN A 58 15.58 7.81 -10.55
N SER A 59 15.98 6.69 -9.95
CA SER A 59 15.44 5.37 -10.28
C SER A 59 14.24 5.04 -9.38
N ILE A 60 13.45 4.06 -9.79
CA ILE A 60 12.41 3.46 -8.93
C ILE A 60 12.99 2.20 -8.28
N TYR A 61 12.90 2.12 -6.96
CA TYR A 61 13.34 0.96 -6.19
C TYR A 61 12.14 0.16 -5.67
N PHE A 62 12.20 -1.16 -5.82
CA PHE A 62 11.27 -2.11 -5.23
C PHE A 62 12.02 -3.03 -4.28
N TRP A 63 11.57 -3.11 -3.02
CA TRP A 63 12.16 -3.95 -2.00
C TRP A 63 11.05 -4.74 -1.28
N PRO A 64 10.58 -5.88 -1.85
CA PRO A 64 9.50 -6.65 -1.25
C PRO A 64 9.90 -7.29 0.09
N PRO A 65 8.99 -7.37 1.10
CA PRO A 65 7.69 -6.68 1.21
C PRO A 65 7.80 -5.24 1.77
N TYR A 66 9.02 -4.75 1.98
CA TYR A 66 9.31 -3.60 2.83
C TYR A 66 8.90 -2.26 2.25
N ALA A 67 9.33 -1.94 1.03
CA ALA A 67 9.21 -0.58 0.51
C ALA A 67 9.26 -0.51 -1.01
N PHE A 68 8.69 0.55 -1.57
CA PHE A 68 9.00 1.05 -2.90
C PHE A 68 9.20 2.56 -2.81
N PHE A 69 10.19 3.11 -3.50
CA PHE A 69 10.51 4.53 -3.40
C PHE A 69 11.34 5.02 -4.58
N PRO A 70 11.25 6.32 -4.93
CA PRO A 70 12.19 6.92 -5.86
C PRO A 70 13.48 7.28 -5.11
N TYR A 71 14.64 7.08 -5.74
CA TYR A 71 15.92 7.47 -5.13
C TYR A 71 16.99 7.86 -6.14
N LYS A 72 17.74 8.92 -5.80
CA LYS A 72 18.87 9.47 -6.57
C LYS A 72 20.19 8.79 -6.20
N GLY A 73 20.20 7.46 -6.25
CA GLY A 73 21.39 6.67 -5.96
C GLY A 73 21.53 5.49 -6.89
N ARG A 74 22.51 4.63 -6.61
CA ARG A 74 22.75 3.39 -7.34
C ARG A 74 22.97 2.28 -6.34
N LEU A 75 22.60 1.06 -6.72
CA LEU A 75 23.02 -0.12 -5.96
C LEU A 75 24.55 -0.23 -6.01
N ALA A 76 25.17 -0.59 -4.88
CA ALA A 76 26.62 -0.71 -4.77
C ALA A 76 27.21 -1.80 -5.68
N SER A 77 26.43 -2.84 -5.94
CA SER A 77 26.73 -3.92 -6.86
C SER A 77 25.44 -4.35 -7.57
N TYR A 78 25.58 -5.12 -8.65
CA TYR A 78 24.44 -5.68 -9.38
C TYR A 78 24.58 -7.20 -9.46
N GLU A 79 23.50 -7.90 -9.16
CA GLU A 79 23.34 -9.31 -9.48
C GLU A 79 23.28 -9.47 -11.00
N GLN A 80 24.06 -10.43 -11.51
CA GLN A 80 24.08 -10.78 -12.93
C GLN A 80 22.93 -11.75 -13.24
N GLU A 81 22.63 -12.67 -12.32
CA GLU A 81 21.73 -13.79 -12.53
C GLU A 81 20.71 -13.92 -11.39
N ALA A 82 19.49 -13.48 -11.67
CA ALA A 82 18.30 -13.83 -10.89
C ALA A 82 17.16 -14.12 -11.89
N PRO A 83 16.38 -15.21 -11.73
CA PRO A 83 15.34 -15.59 -12.70
C PRO A 83 14.38 -14.45 -13.02
N LEU A 84 13.84 -13.77 -11.99
CA LEU A 84 12.95 -12.62 -12.19
C LEU A 84 13.65 -11.44 -12.87
N LEU A 85 14.93 -11.16 -12.56
CA LEU A 85 15.67 -10.04 -13.15
C LEU A 85 15.77 -10.18 -14.68
N ARG A 86 16.01 -11.40 -15.18
CA ARG A 86 16.05 -11.67 -16.62
C ARG A 86 14.72 -11.32 -17.29
N GLU A 87 13.61 -11.73 -16.67
CA GLU A 87 12.28 -11.45 -17.20
C GLU A 87 11.93 -9.96 -17.10
N LEU A 88 12.25 -9.29 -15.99
CA LEU A 88 12.06 -7.84 -15.84
C LEU A 88 12.85 -7.05 -16.90
N ARG A 89 13.99 -7.52 -17.39
CA ARG A 89 14.73 -6.82 -18.45
C ARG A 89 13.96 -6.73 -19.78
N ARG A 90 12.87 -7.49 -19.98
CA ARG A 90 11.95 -7.36 -21.13
C ARG A 90 11.30 -5.98 -21.21
N ILE A 91 11.17 -5.26 -20.09
CA ILE A 91 10.58 -3.92 -20.09
C ILE A 91 11.57 -2.81 -20.43
N LYS A 92 12.83 -3.15 -20.75
CA LYS A 92 13.81 -2.18 -21.26
C LYS A 92 13.26 -1.49 -22.52
N GLY A 93 13.34 -0.16 -22.55
CA GLY A 93 12.87 0.68 -23.65
C GLY A 93 11.37 1.02 -23.59
N GLN A 94 10.60 0.38 -22.71
CA GLN A 94 9.18 0.69 -22.52
C GLN A 94 9.01 2.03 -21.78
N ILE A 95 7.87 2.68 -22.02
CA ILE A 95 7.52 3.97 -21.40
C ILE A 95 6.55 3.69 -20.24
N ILE A 96 6.84 4.25 -19.06
CA ILE A 96 5.90 4.22 -17.94
C ILE A 96 4.71 5.11 -18.31
N ARG A 97 3.54 4.51 -18.50
CA ARG A 97 2.31 5.22 -18.80
C ARG A 97 1.71 5.82 -17.55
N THR A 98 1.59 4.99 -16.52
CA THR A 98 1.11 5.41 -15.22
C THR A 98 1.62 4.48 -14.13
N ILE A 99 1.59 4.97 -12.90
CA ILE A 99 1.84 4.17 -11.73
C ILE A 99 0.84 4.50 -10.64
N TYR A 100 0.18 3.49 -10.11
CA TYR A 100 -0.93 3.68 -9.19
C TYR A 100 -1.00 2.60 -8.12
N GLN A 101 -1.67 2.93 -7.03
CA GLN A 101 -1.99 2.04 -5.95
C GLN A 101 -3.32 1.33 -6.22
N VAL A 102 -3.43 0.05 -5.85
CA VAL A 102 -4.68 -0.71 -5.96
C VAL A 102 -5.42 -0.66 -4.62
N ASN A 103 -6.68 -0.21 -4.62
CA ASN A 103 -7.65 -0.28 -3.52
C ASN A 103 -7.16 0.16 -2.13
N MET A 104 -6.23 1.13 -2.05
CA MET A 104 -5.57 1.48 -0.79
C MET A 104 -4.95 0.28 -0.05
N ASP A 105 -4.50 -0.71 -0.81
CA ASP A 105 -3.67 -1.80 -0.33
C ASP A 105 -2.19 -1.51 -0.59
N ARG A 106 -1.32 -2.33 0.00
CA ARG A 106 0.13 -2.29 -0.29
C ARG A 106 0.44 -2.99 -1.60
N VAL A 107 -0.18 -2.52 -2.68
CA VAL A 107 0.00 -3.03 -4.05
C VAL A 107 0.14 -1.84 -4.99
N VAL A 108 1.25 -1.82 -5.74
CA VAL A 108 1.57 -0.78 -6.71
C VAL A 108 1.72 -1.40 -8.09
N VAL A 109 1.08 -0.80 -9.09
CA VAL A 109 1.17 -1.21 -10.49
C VAL A 109 1.92 -0.12 -11.25
N THR A 110 3.06 -0.46 -11.84
CA THR A 110 3.72 0.36 -12.85
C THR A 110 3.29 -0.15 -14.22
N ASP A 111 2.40 0.58 -14.89
CA ASP A 111 1.86 0.25 -16.21
C ASP A 111 2.78 0.81 -17.31
N LEU A 112 3.20 -0.05 -18.22
CA LEU A 112 4.03 0.29 -19.38
C LEU A 112 3.33 -0.03 -20.72
N GLY A 113 2.00 -0.15 -20.72
CA GLY A 113 1.19 -0.53 -21.86
C GLY A 113 0.95 -2.04 -21.90
N ASN A 114 1.69 -2.74 -22.76
CA ASN A 114 1.54 -4.20 -22.84
C ASN A 114 2.13 -4.89 -21.61
N TYR A 115 3.15 -4.31 -20.99
CA TYR A 115 3.77 -4.83 -19.78
C TYR A 115 3.32 -4.06 -18.55
N ALA A 116 3.25 -4.74 -17.40
CA ALA A 116 3.16 -4.08 -16.10
C ALA A 116 4.05 -4.76 -15.07
N VAL A 117 4.69 -3.96 -14.21
CA VAL A 117 5.41 -4.42 -13.03
C VAL A 117 4.55 -4.17 -11.80
N ILE A 118 4.27 -5.23 -11.05
CA ILE A 118 3.35 -5.20 -9.92
C ILE A 118 4.14 -5.53 -8.66
N PHE A 119 4.17 -4.58 -7.74
CA PHE A 119 4.81 -4.71 -6.45
C PHE A 119 3.75 -5.00 -5.39
N GLU A 120 3.88 -6.12 -4.69
CA GLU A 120 3.03 -6.49 -3.56
C GLU A 120 3.85 -6.38 -2.28
N GLY A 121 3.54 -5.43 -1.41
CA GLY A 121 4.12 -5.27 -0.07
C GLY A 121 3.37 -6.02 1.03
N VAL A 122 2.47 -6.93 0.66
CA VAL A 122 1.68 -7.75 1.59
C VAL A 122 2.34 -9.11 1.84
N ARG A 123 2.10 -9.69 3.03
CA ARG A 123 2.68 -10.97 3.46
C ARG A 123 4.21 -11.02 3.27
N GLU A 124 4.74 -12.03 2.59
CA GLU A 124 6.16 -12.20 2.28
C GLU A 124 6.65 -11.24 1.18
N GLY A 125 5.72 -10.57 0.50
CA GLY A 125 6.00 -9.64 -0.59
C GLY A 125 6.18 -10.33 -1.93
N ASN A 126 5.94 -9.58 -3.01
CA ASN A 126 6.16 -10.08 -4.36
C ASN A 126 6.53 -8.95 -5.31
N LEU A 127 7.20 -9.33 -6.40
CA LEU A 127 7.42 -8.47 -7.55
C LEU A 127 7.08 -9.31 -8.79
N ILE A 128 6.11 -8.85 -9.56
CA ILE A 128 5.47 -9.64 -10.61
C ILE A 128 5.56 -8.87 -11.91
N LEU A 129 6.01 -9.54 -12.97
CA LEU A 129 5.94 -9.02 -14.32
C LEU A 129 4.73 -9.64 -15.03
N THR A 130 3.93 -8.80 -15.68
CA THR A 130 2.82 -9.23 -16.53
C THR A 130 2.98 -8.71 -17.95
N SER A 131 2.38 -9.41 -18.91
CA SER A 131 2.11 -8.93 -20.26
C SER A 131 0.64 -9.18 -20.59
N ASN A 132 -0.07 -8.16 -21.06
CA ASN A 132 -1.51 -8.20 -21.34
C ASN A 132 -2.32 -8.78 -20.17
N LYS A 133 -1.98 -8.39 -18.93
CA LYS A 133 -2.53 -8.88 -17.66
C LYS A 133 -2.23 -10.35 -17.32
N THR A 134 -1.47 -11.06 -18.16
CA THR A 134 -0.99 -12.42 -17.89
C THR A 134 0.38 -12.39 -17.23
N ILE A 135 0.57 -13.16 -16.16
CA ILE A 135 1.84 -13.27 -15.44
C ILE A 135 2.89 -13.90 -16.35
N ILE A 136 4.01 -13.21 -16.52
CA ILE A 136 5.21 -13.74 -17.18
C ILE A 136 6.08 -14.44 -16.15
N ALA A 137 6.33 -13.78 -15.02
CA ALA A 137 7.18 -14.26 -13.94
C ALA A 137 6.85 -13.52 -12.65
N ALA A 138 7.15 -14.14 -11.51
CA ALA A 138 7.05 -13.52 -10.20
C ALA A 138 8.26 -13.83 -9.33
N LEU A 139 8.55 -12.99 -8.34
CA LEU A 139 9.59 -13.25 -7.34
C LEU A 139 9.25 -14.52 -6.54
N ASN A 140 7.98 -14.63 -6.16
CA ASN A 140 7.44 -15.75 -5.41
C ASN A 140 6.26 -16.35 -6.20
N GLU A 141 6.53 -17.42 -6.96
CA GLU A 141 5.53 -18.18 -7.72
C GLU A 141 4.85 -19.21 -6.82
N LYS A 142 3.52 -19.19 -6.74
CA LYS A 142 2.76 -20.05 -5.84
C LYS A 142 1.30 -20.24 -6.27
N LYS A 143 0.79 -21.46 -6.10
CA LYS A 143 -0.66 -21.73 -6.06
C LYS A 143 -1.21 -21.34 -4.69
N MET A 144 -2.20 -20.45 -4.67
CA MET A 144 -2.88 -20.06 -3.43
C MET A 144 -4.34 -20.49 -3.50
N ARG A 145 -5.03 -20.44 -2.36
CA ARG A 145 -6.46 -20.75 -2.26
C ARG A 145 -7.31 -19.82 -3.13
N ASP A 146 -7.03 -18.52 -3.08
CA ASP A 146 -7.90 -17.49 -3.68
C ASP A 146 -7.44 -17.06 -5.08
N ARG A 147 -6.15 -17.24 -5.41
CA ARG A 147 -5.54 -16.86 -6.70
C ARG A 147 -4.26 -17.63 -6.97
N ASN A 148 -3.88 -17.74 -8.24
CA ASN A 148 -2.58 -18.30 -8.64
C ASN A 148 -1.63 -17.18 -9.03
N ILE A 149 -0.41 -17.21 -8.49
CA ILE A 149 0.69 -16.37 -8.96
C ILE A 149 1.66 -17.30 -9.68
N LEU A 150 1.33 -17.65 -10.92
CA LEU A 150 2.09 -18.57 -11.77
C LEU A 150 2.19 -18.01 -13.19
N PRO A 151 3.29 -18.25 -13.91
CA PRO A 151 3.38 -17.93 -15.33
C PRO A 151 2.18 -18.47 -16.13
N GLY A 152 1.64 -17.64 -17.02
CA GLY A 152 0.47 -17.96 -17.85
C GLY A 152 -0.89 -17.72 -17.19
N ALA A 153 -0.96 -17.50 -15.87
CA ALA A 153 -2.20 -17.12 -15.20
C ALA A 153 -2.48 -15.63 -15.36
N ALA A 154 -3.75 -15.23 -15.41
CA ALA A 154 -4.13 -13.83 -15.30
C ALA A 154 -3.81 -13.30 -13.89
N TYR A 155 -3.24 -12.10 -13.81
CA TYR A 155 -2.99 -11.47 -12.52
C TYR A 155 -4.30 -11.02 -11.87
N VAL A 156 -4.48 -11.40 -10.61
CA VAL A 156 -5.57 -10.95 -9.75
C VAL A 156 -4.93 -10.37 -8.49
N PRO A 157 -5.27 -9.15 -8.04
CA PRO A 157 -4.73 -8.55 -6.83
C PRO A 157 -5.10 -9.35 -5.57
N PRO A 158 -4.44 -9.10 -4.42
CA PRO A 158 -4.79 -9.76 -3.18
C PRO A 158 -6.28 -9.49 -2.86
N PRO A 159 -6.99 -10.45 -2.22
CA PRO A 159 -8.38 -10.23 -1.85
C PRO A 159 -8.51 -8.95 -1.02
N THR A 160 -9.35 -8.03 -1.49
CA THR A 160 -9.54 -6.72 -0.85
C THR A 160 -10.31 -6.93 0.45
N SER A 161 -9.80 -6.41 1.57
CA SER A 161 -10.39 -6.72 2.88
C SER A 161 -11.57 -5.85 3.29
N SER A 162 -11.87 -4.73 2.63
CA SER A 162 -13.09 -3.93 2.91
C SER A 162 -13.33 -2.78 1.91
N ILE A 163 -14.23 -1.86 2.31
CA ILE A 163 -14.50 -0.52 1.76
C ILE A 163 -13.19 0.26 1.58
N ASP A 164 -13.08 1.00 0.46
CA ASP A 164 -11.98 1.93 0.19
C ASP A 164 -12.03 3.12 1.18
N PRO A 165 -10.95 3.41 1.93
CA PRO A 165 -10.85 4.54 2.84
C PRO A 165 -11.31 5.89 2.31
N PHE A 166 -11.12 6.17 1.03
CA PHE A 166 -11.53 7.43 0.40
C PHE A 166 -13.03 7.48 0.06
N SER A 167 -13.67 6.31 0.02
CA SER A 167 -15.09 6.15 -0.28
C SER A 167 -15.95 5.97 0.97
N ILE A 168 -15.36 5.99 2.17
CA ILE A 168 -16.09 5.83 3.44
C ILE A 168 -17.16 6.91 3.55
N THR A 169 -18.42 6.48 3.66
CA THR A 169 -19.54 7.37 3.97
C THR A 169 -19.71 7.51 5.48
N PHE A 170 -20.43 8.54 5.91
CA PHE A 170 -20.82 8.69 7.31
C PHE A 170 -21.60 7.46 7.82
N ASN A 171 -22.50 6.92 6.99
CA ASN A 171 -23.28 5.73 7.33
C ASN A 171 -22.40 4.48 7.48
N ASP A 172 -21.36 4.31 6.65
CA ASP A 172 -20.40 3.20 6.81
C ASP A 172 -19.69 3.30 8.17
N LEU A 173 -19.26 4.52 8.54
CA LEU A 173 -18.63 4.76 9.83
C LEU A 173 -19.59 4.41 10.98
N VAL A 174 -20.81 4.95 10.94
CA VAL A 174 -21.84 4.66 11.93
C VAL A 174 -22.09 3.16 11.99
N ASP A 175 -22.38 2.47 10.89
CA ASP A 175 -22.66 1.03 10.89
C ASP A 175 -21.50 0.18 11.45
N LYS A 176 -20.25 0.55 11.14
CA LYS A 176 -19.07 -0.17 11.66
C LYS A 176 -18.75 0.18 13.12
N LEU A 177 -19.23 1.32 13.63
CA LEU A 177 -19.04 1.79 15.01
C LEU A 177 -20.27 1.55 15.94
N ARG A 178 -21.47 1.39 15.39
CA ARG A 178 -22.79 1.31 16.05
C ARG A 178 -23.25 -0.11 16.43
N LYS A 179 -22.32 -1.06 16.59
CA LYS A 179 -22.60 -2.33 17.30
C LYS A 179 -21.83 -2.38 18.63
N PRO A 180 -22.29 -1.61 19.64
CA PRO A 180 -21.61 -1.53 20.91
C PRO A 180 -22.01 -2.73 21.75
N THR A 181 -21.03 -3.53 22.14
CA THR A 181 -21.19 -4.49 23.23
C THR A 181 -19.92 -4.40 24.07
N ARG A 182 -19.97 -4.71 25.37
CA ARG A 182 -18.75 -4.86 26.20
C ARG A 182 -17.79 -5.93 25.66
N LYS A 183 -18.21 -6.73 24.68
CA LYS A 183 -17.42 -7.75 23.97
C LYS A 183 -16.88 -7.25 22.61
N SER A 184 -17.17 -6.02 22.21
CA SER A 184 -16.71 -5.45 20.94
C SER A 184 -15.21 -5.21 20.98
N ARG A 185 -14.56 -5.37 19.81
CA ARG A 185 -13.13 -5.04 19.67
C ARG A 185 -12.90 -3.54 19.92
N PRO A 186 -11.69 -3.15 20.35
CA PRO A 186 -11.30 -1.74 20.44
C PRO A 186 -11.64 -0.93 19.19
N ALA A 187 -12.00 0.35 19.37
CA ALA A 187 -12.30 1.30 18.30
C ALA A 187 -11.24 1.29 17.20
N ILE A 188 -9.95 1.38 17.59
CA ILE A 188 -8.84 1.35 16.64
C ILE A 188 -8.83 0.09 15.76
N ILE A 189 -9.15 -1.07 16.34
CA ILE A 189 -9.18 -2.35 15.60
C ILE A 189 -10.38 -2.39 14.64
N ARG A 190 -11.52 -1.82 15.03
CA ARG A 190 -12.72 -1.75 14.18
C ARG A 190 -12.49 -0.84 12.99
N LEU A 191 -11.89 0.34 13.18
CA LEU A 191 -11.54 1.26 12.11
C LEU A 191 -10.58 0.62 11.10
N ILE A 192 -9.50 0.00 11.57
CA ILE A 192 -8.51 -0.63 10.69
C ILE A 192 -9.10 -1.83 9.95
N ARG A 193 -9.85 -2.71 10.63
CA ARG A 193 -10.29 -3.98 10.03
C ARG A 193 -11.59 -3.87 9.24
N ASN A 194 -12.51 -3.01 9.65
CA ASN A 194 -13.84 -2.92 9.05
C ASN A 194 -13.94 -1.84 7.98
N LEU A 195 -13.05 -0.84 8.02
CA LEU A 195 -13.03 0.30 7.09
C LEU A 195 -11.69 0.41 6.33
N SER A 196 -10.78 -0.58 6.47
CA SER A 196 -9.42 -0.59 5.89
C SER A 196 -8.63 0.70 6.09
N LEU A 197 -8.92 1.45 7.16
CA LEU A 197 -8.19 2.66 7.45
C LEU A 197 -6.75 2.32 7.79
N PRO A 198 -5.76 3.03 7.21
CA PRO A 198 -4.39 2.93 7.68
C PRO A 198 -4.33 3.22 9.17
N ALA A 199 -3.51 2.45 9.91
CA ALA A 199 -3.46 2.54 11.36
C ALA A 199 -3.11 3.97 11.81
N GLU A 200 -2.26 4.67 11.07
CA GLU A 200 -1.88 6.06 11.30
C GLU A 200 -3.09 7.00 11.21
N VAL A 201 -3.92 6.85 10.16
CA VAL A 201 -5.14 7.67 9.96
C VAL A 201 -6.16 7.39 11.06
N ALA A 202 -6.41 6.12 11.35
CA ALA A 202 -7.36 5.73 12.38
C ALA A 202 -6.92 6.24 13.77
N SER A 203 -5.62 6.17 14.06
CA SER A 203 -5.07 6.61 15.34
C SER A 203 -5.20 8.13 15.50
N GLU A 204 -4.79 8.88 14.48
CA GLU A 204 -4.86 10.34 14.49
C GLU A 204 -6.32 10.82 14.55
N ALA A 205 -7.23 10.19 13.81
CA ALA A 205 -8.64 10.54 13.83
C ALA A 205 -9.27 10.32 15.22
N LEU A 206 -8.94 9.22 15.92
CA LEU A 206 -9.43 8.98 17.28
C LEU A 206 -8.86 10.01 18.26
N TYR A 207 -7.57 10.31 18.15
CA TYR A 207 -6.90 11.32 18.96
C TYR A 207 -7.55 12.71 18.82
N ARG A 208 -7.74 13.20 17.59
CA ARG A 208 -8.42 14.49 17.31
C ARG A 208 -9.88 14.51 17.80
N SER A 209 -10.52 13.35 17.81
CA SER A 209 -11.90 13.20 18.29
C SER A 209 -11.98 13.13 19.81
N ARG A 210 -10.86 12.94 20.51
CA ARG A 210 -10.76 12.67 21.95
C ARG A 210 -11.44 11.35 22.38
N ILE A 211 -11.44 10.37 21.48
CA ILE A 211 -11.98 9.03 21.74
C ILE A 211 -10.81 8.13 22.15
N ASP A 212 -10.97 7.35 23.22
CA ASP A 212 -9.98 6.35 23.62
C ASP A 212 -9.85 5.26 22.54
N PHE A 213 -8.61 4.98 22.13
CA PHE A 213 -8.25 3.90 21.20
C PHE A 213 -8.84 2.55 21.60
N ASN A 214 -8.89 2.29 22.91
CA ASN A 214 -9.38 1.06 23.50
C ASN A 214 -10.89 1.08 23.75
N SER A 215 -11.57 2.19 23.45
CA SER A 215 -12.99 2.28 23.67
C SER A 215 -13.71 1.18 22.89
N THR A 216 -14.59 0.46 23.59
CA THR A 216 -15.46 -0.57 22.98
C THR A 216 -16.77 0.03 22.50
N PHE A 217 -16.98 1.31 22.77
CA PHE A 217 -18.21 2.05 22.59
C PHE A 217 -17.90 3.49 22.10
N ILE A 218 -18.58 3.94 21.05
CA ILE A 218 -18.48 5.33 20.56
C ILE A 218 -19.91 5.81 20.38
N GLU A 219 -20.27 6.94 20.97
CA GLU A 219 -21.61 7.51 20.83
C GLU A 219 -21.81 8.02 19.39
N GLU A 220 -23.07 8.07 18.93
CA GLU A 220 -23.39 8.46 17.55
C GLU A 220 -23.08 9.94 17.27
N ASP A 221 -23.20 10.81 18.27
CA ASP A 221 -22.82 12.23 18.19
C ASP A 221 -21.29 12.42 18.01
N GLU A 222 -20.48 11.55 18.62
CA GLU A 222 -19.03 11.52 18.44
C GLU A 222 -18.60 11.05 17.04
N CYS A 223 -19.44 10.24 16.37
CA CYS A 223 -19.15 9.69 15.05
C CYS A 223 -19.04 10.79 13.98
N SER A 224 -19.84 11.86 14.08
CA SER A 224 -19.81 12.97 13.10
C SER A 224 -18.46 13.67 13.10
N LYS A 225 -17.97 14.04 14.31
CA LYS A 225 -16.65 14.66 14.47
C LYS A 225 -15.53 13.74 13.99
N HIS A 226 -15.64 12.45 14.29
CA HIS A 226 -14.65 11.46 13.88
C HIS A 226 -14.60 11.27 12.36
N TYR A 227 -15.76 11.25 11.70
CA TYR A 227 -15.86 11.21 10.24
C TYR A 227 -15.14 12.38 9.58
N PHE A 228 -15.40 13.61 10.03
CA PHE A 228 -14.73 14.79 9.49
C PHE A 228 -13.22 14.76 9.69
N ASN A 229 -12.74 14.28 10.84
CA ASN A 229 -11.31 14.12 11.08
C ASN A 229 -10.66 13.11 10.13
N ILE A 230 -11.32 11.97 9.85
CA ILE A 230 -10.82 10.98 8.86
C ILE A 230 -10.69 11.64 7.48
N GLN A 231 -11.75 12.33 7.03
CA GLN A 231 -11.78 12.99 5.74
C GLN A 231 -10.74 14.11 5.62
N ASP A 232 -10.48 14.85 6.70
CA ASP A 232 -9.46 15.89 6.75
C ASP A 232 -8.03 15.32 6.62
N ILE A 233 -7.74 14.21 7.30
CA ILE A 233 -6.42 13.57 7.28
C ILE A 233 -6.11 12.94 5.91
N LEU A 234 -7.14 12.46 5.21
CA LEU A 234 -6.98 11.82 3.90
C LEU A 234 -6.82 12.81 2.74
N LYS A 235 -7.12 14.10 2.92
CA LYS A 235 -6.91 15.15 1.89
C LYS A 235 -5.42 15.50 1.71
#